data_AF-A0A5D2Y7D7-F1
#
_entry.id   AF-A0A5D2Y7D7-F1
#
_cell.length_a   1.000
_cell.length_b   1.000
_cell.length_c   1.000
_cell.angle_alpha   90.00
_cell.angle_beta   90.00
_cell.angle_gamma   90.00
#
_symmetry.space_group_name_H-M   'P 1'
#
loop_
_entity.id
_entity.type
_entity.pdbx_description
1 polymer ?
#
loop_
_entity_poly.entity_id
_entity_poly.type
_entity_poly.pdbx_seq_one_letter_code
_entity_poly.pdbx_strand_id
1 'polypeptide(L)'
;MEQPSSPGTKPVELSNSIEELLKFTLKSHLNGTLGLDIGLSKQFCSSLLNHPSTSPISPNASSSSEASQNPLYKQLVRALYEIITFGSLQESSDCNKVASLCQGSDSKQKGEWFDLVHKEGSELAEILKNINFELHVQEPFFTQLKDGIKAVEGRCAVGDYNRITTGALILFNKCLVLEVQDVHYYASFFEMLEAESLAKVLPGVKTIDEGVQVYRKFYTEEKEKTNGVAAICVAKMAAQPYLSLARILSEIIQRQKESGLLVMLQHRAWMSQHSKQNTQGAVCHQCRDTDQRMSRHIFKDMPK
;
A
#
# COMPACT_ATOMS: atom_id res chain seq x y z
N MET A 1 -14.69 19.92 10.07
CA MET A 1 -14.96 18.49 9.83
C MET A 1 -14.29 18.11 8.52
N GLU A 2 -13.39 17.12 8.52
CA GLU A 2 -12.75 16.66 7.27
C GLU A 2 -13.68 15.69 6.56
N GLN A 3 -14.06 16.05 5.34
CA GLN A 3 -14.93 15.25 4.49
C GLN A 3 -14.16 14.03 3.96
N PRO A 4 -14.80 12.87 3.79
CA PRO A 4 -14.26 11.82 2.93
C PRO A 4 -14.00 12.39 1.53
N SER A 5 -12.78 12.20 1.01
CA SER A 5 -12.43 12.60 -0.35
C SER A 5 -13.35 11.94 -1.38
N SER A 6 -13.51 12.58 -2.54
CA SER A 6 -14.09 11.93 -3.73
C SER A 6 -13.30 10.63 -4.02
N PRO A 7 -13.95 9.58 -4.54
CA PRO A 7 -13.26 8.37 -4.97
C PRO A 7 -12.07 8.70 -5.88
N GLY A 8 -10.94 8.04 -5.64
CA GLY A 8 -9.86 8.06 -6.62
C GLY A 8 -10.31 7.34 -7.89
N THR A 9 -10.04 7.89 -9.08
CA THR A 9 -10.45 7.32 -10.38
C THR A 9 -9.28 7.03 -11.31
N LYS A 10 -8.05 7.18 -10.80
CA LYS A 10 -6.84 6.89 -11.56
C LYS A 10 -6.57 5.38 -11.51
N PRO A 11 -5.92 4.82 -12.56
CA PRO A 11 -5.44 3.44 -12.50
C PRO A 11 -4.58 3.23 -11.25
N VAL A 12 -4.84 2.14 -10.53
CA VAL A 12 -4.11 1.83 -9.30
C VAL A 12 -2.74 1.29 -9.68
N GLU A 13 -1.70 2.06 -9.40
CA GLU A 13 -0.32 1.61 -9.58
C GLU A 13 0.10 0.71 -8.42
N LEU A 14 0.80 -0.40 -8.74
CA LEU A 14 1.32 -1.33 -7.74
C LEU A 14 2.20 -0.63 -6.69
N SER A 15 3.05 0.30 -7.13
CA SER A 15 3.93 1.12 -6.28
C SER A 15 3.17 1.82 -5.13
N ASN A 16 1.93 2.24 -5.39
CA ASN A 16 1.11 3.02 -4.45
C ASN A 16 0.27 2.15 -3.51
N SER A 17 0.20 0.84 -3.77
CA SER A 17 -0.68 -0.11 -3.06
C SER A 17 0.06 -1.24 -2.37
N ILE A 18 1.26 -1.61 -2.84
CA ILE A 18 2.02 -2.76 -2.33
C ILE A 18 2.31 -2.68 -0.83
N GLU A 19 2.48 -1.47 -0.29
CA GLU A 19 2.69 -1.26 1.13
C GLU A 19 1.45 -1.62 1.97
N GLU A 20 0.27 -1.10 1.63
CA GLU A 20 -0.94 -1.43 2.38
C GLU A 20 -1.39 -2.88 2.13
N LEU A 21 -1.13 -3.42 0.93
CA LEU A 21 -1.32 -4.85 0.63
C LEU A 21 -0.46 -5.74 1.53
N LEU A 22 0.83 -5.45 1.66
CA LEU A 22 1.73 -6.22 2.52
C LEU A 22 1.28 -6.13 3.99
N LYS A 23 0.98 -4.93 4.46
CA LYS A 23 0.49 -4.69 5.83
C LYS A 23 -0.76 -5.51 6.12
N PHE A 24 -1.75 -5.46 5.23
CA PHE A 24 -2.99 -6.21 5.36
C PHE A 24 -2.76 -7.72 5.32
N THR A 25 -1.87 -8.19 4.43
CA THR A 25 -1.52 -9.61 4.30
C THR A 25 -0.89 -10.15 5.58
N LEU A 26 0.12 -9.44 6.13
CA LEU A 26 0.79 -9.82 7.37
C LEU A 26 -0.16 -9.79 8.58
N LYS A 27 -1.01 -8.76 8.68
CA LYS A 27 -2.04 -8.68 9.74
C LYS A 27 -3.05 -9.82 9.64
N SER A 28 -3.49 -10.15 8.43
CA SER A 28 -4.43 -11.26 8.21
C SER A 28 -3.81 -12.61 8.58
N HIS A 29 -2.52 -12.81 8.29
CA HIS A 29 -1.76 -14.00 8.73
C HIS A 29 -1.67 -14.09 10.27
N LEU A 30 -1.30 -13.00 10.94
CA LEU A 30 -1.22 -12.95 12.40
C LEU A 30 -2.54 -13.34 13.07
N ASN A 31 -3.64 -12.82 12.53
CA ASN A 31 -4.99 -13.05 13.02
C ASN A 31 -5.58 -14.41 12.59
N GLY A 32 -4.88 -15.18 11.75
CA GLY A 32 -5.37 -16.46 11.23
C GLY A 32 -6.55 -16.36 10.25
N THR A 33 -6.76 -15.18 9.64
CA THR A 33 -7.89 -14.91 8.74
C THR A 33 -7.51 -14.89 7.25
N LEU A 34 -6.24 -15.14 6.94
CA LEU A 34 -5.73 -15.10 5.56
C LEU A 34 -6.22 -16.27 4.70
N GLY A 35 -6.51 -17.42 5.31
CA GLY A 35 -6.91 -18.64 4.59
C GLY A 35 -5.76 -19.36 3.85
N LEU A 36 -4.54 -18.81 3.92
CA LEU A 36 -3.31 -19.37 3.37
C LEU A 36 -2.20 -19.27 4.41
N ASP A 37 -1.42 -20.33 4.58
CA ASP A 37 -0.17 -20.27 5.35
C ASP A 37 0.97 -19.79 4.46
N ILE A 38 1.52 -18.62 4.79
CA ILE A 38 2.66 -18.02 4.08
C ILE A 38 4.01 -18.48 4.63
N GLY A 39 4.03 -19.36 5.64
CA GLY A 39 5.25 -19.93 6.21
C GLY A 39 6.08 -18.97 7.08
N LEU A 40 5.58 -17.75 7.33
CA LEU A 40 6.20 -16.80 8.24
C LEU A 40 5.78 -17.07 9.69
N SER A 41 6.73 -17.00 10.62
CA SER A 41 6.40 -17.05 12.04
C SER A 41 5.58 -15.82 12.44
N LYS A 42 4.63 -16.02 13.37
CA LYS A 42 3.84 -14.90 13.93
C LYS A 42 4.75 -13.86 14.62
N GLN A 43 5.86 -14.30 15.20
CA GLN A 43 6.84 -13.41 15.81
C GLN A 43 7.49 -12.50 14.76
N PHE A 44 7.96 -13.07 13.65
CA PHE A 44 8.58 -12.31 12.57
C PHE A 44 7.61 -11.32 11.92
N CYS A 45 6.38 -11.74 11.62
CA CYS A 45 5.35 -10.82 11.13
C CYS A 45 5.08 -9.67 12.11
N SER A 46 5.02 -9.96 13.41
CA SER A 46 4.84 -8.94 14.44
C SER A 46 6.03 -7.99 14.48
N SER A 47 7.26 -8.49 14.38
CA SER A 47 8.47 -7.65 14.32
C SER A 47 8.53 -6.79 13.06
N LEU A 48 8.10 -7.30 11.89
CA LEU A 48 7.99 -6.50 10.67
C LEU A 48 6.99 -5.35 10.85
N LEU A 49 5.84 -5.61 11.48
CA LEU A 49 4.79 -4.61 11.68
C LEU A 49 5.08 -3.65 12.85
N ASN A 50 5.83 -4.07 13.88
CA ASN A 50 6.05 -3.34 15.11
C ASN A 50 7.53 -2.92 15.28
N HIS A 51 7.86 -1.66 14.94
CA HIS A 51 9.00 -0.93 15.52
C HIS A 51 8.80 0.59 15.40
N PRO A 52 8.54 1.28 16.52
CA PRO A 52 8.95 2.67 16.73
C PRO A 52 10.24 2.71 17.56
N SER A 53 11.25 3.48 17.14
CA SER A 53 12.31 3.85 18.07
C SER A 53 11.75 4.75 19.16
N THR A 54 11.79 4.23 20.37
CA THR A 54 11.64 4.88 21.66
C THR A 54 12.66 6.00 21.84
N SER A 55 12.21 7.24 22.05
CA SER A 55 12.82 8.20 22.98
C SER A 55 11.82 9.32 23.32
N PRO A 56 11.83 9.82 24.56
CA PRO A 56 10.83 10.76 25.06
C PRO A 56 11.02 12.15 24.43
N ILE A 57 9.91 12.69 23.94
CA ILE A 57 9.53 14.11 23.90
C ILE A 57 10.69 15.11 24.06
N SER A 58 11.12 15.70 22.94
CA SER A 58 11.53 17.11 22.95
C SER A 58 10.35 17.93 22.40
N PRO A 59 9.75 18.83 23.19
CA PRO A 59 8.62 19.62 22.74
C PRO A 59 9.18 20.84 22.00
N ASN A 60 9.50 20.69 20.72
CA ASN A 60 9.48 21.77 19.72
C ASN A 60 10.03 21.26 18.37
N ALA A 61 9.15 20.72 17.54
CA ALA A 61 9.32 20.75 16.09
C ALA A 61 7.95 20.59 15.43
N SER A 62 7.54 21.65 14.75
CA SER A 62 6.33 21.76 13.95
C SER A 62 6.35 20.81 12.74
N SER A 63 5.21 20.15 12.51
CA SER A 63 4.66 19.71 11.22
C SER A 63 5.62 19.03 10.23
N SER A 64 5.70 17.69 10.29
CA SER A 64 5.60 16.79 9.13
C SER A 64 5.45 15.34 9.63
N SER A 65 4.34 14.71 9.24
CA SER A 65 3.95 13.36 9.69
C SER A 65 4.66 12.28 8.86
N GLU A 66 5.97 12.11 9.06
CA GLU A 66 6.76 11.00 8.48
C GLU A 66 7.78 10.45 9.50
N ALA A 67 7.34 10.14 10.71
CA ALA A 67 8.18 9.55 11.74
C ALA A 67 7.71 8.13 12.07
N SER A 68 8.67 7.18 12.06
CA SER A 68 8.55 5.77 12.48
C SER A 68 8.02 4.77 11.44
N GLN A 69 8.86 4.39 10.47
CA GLN A 69 8.63 3.18 9.64
C GLN A 69 9.77 2.18 9.84
N ASN A 70 9.41 0.92 10.07
CA ASN A 70 10.38 -0.17 10.24
C ASN A 70 11.23 -0.33 8.96
N PRO A 71 12.56 -0.18 9.03
CA PRO A 71 13.42 -0.25 7.85
C PRO A 71 13.34 -1.62 7.16
N LEU A 72 13.19 -2.73 7.90
CA LEU A 72 13.06 -4.06 7.30
C LEU A 72 11.75 -4.22 6.55
N TYR A 73 10.66 -3.67 7.09
CA TYR A 73 9.37 -3.65 6.41
C TYR A 73 9.45 -2.90 5.09
N LYS A 74 10.06 -1.71 5.08
CA LYS A 74 10.25 -0.92 3.85
C LYS A 74 11.15 -1.63 2.83
N GLN A 75 12.19 -2.34 3.28
CA GLN A 75 13.01 -3.16 2.38
C GLN A 75 12.21 -4.33 1.80
N LEU A 76 11.32 -4.95 2.57
CA LEU A 76 10.45 -6.02 2.08
C LEU A 76 9.46 -5.50 1.05
N VAL A 77 8.80 -4.36 1.31
CA VAL A 77 7.93 -3.67 0.33
C VAL A 77 8.67 -3.43 -0.98
N ARG A 78 9.89 -2.88 -0.91
CA ARG A 78 10.71 -2.61 -2.10
C ARG A 78 11.13 -3.88 -2.84
N ALA A 79 11.56 -4.90 -2.10
CA ALA A 79 11.97 -6.19 -2.68
C ALA A 79 10.80 -6.86 -3.43
N LEU A 80 9.60 -6.84 -2.83
CA LEU A 80 8.40 -7.39 -3.47
C LEU A 80 8.03 -6.60 -4.73
N TYR A 81 8.11 -5.28 -4.68
CA TYR A 81 7.86 -4.44 -5.86
C TYR A 81 8.83 -4.78 -7.01
N GLU A 82 10.12 -4.88 -6.71
CA GLU A 82 11.16 -5.23 -7.69
C GLU A 82 10.92 -6.62 -8.28
N ILE A 83 10.63 -7.61 -7.43
CA ILE A 83 10.34 -8.99 -7.85
C ILE A 83 9.14 -9.04 -8.80
N ILE A 84 8.03 -8.38 -8.44
CA ILE A 84 6.79 -8.40 -9.22
C ILE A 84 6.98 -7.65 -10.54
N THR A 85 7.70 -6.53 -10.54
CA THR A 85 7.83 -5.65 -11.71
C THR A 85 8.89 -6.13 -12.70
N PHE A 86 10.02 -6.64 -12.21
CA PHE A 86 11.19 -6.95 -13.04
C PHE A 86 11.48 -8.45 -13.13
N GLY A 87 10.67 -9.29 -12.49
CA GLY A 87 10.90 -10.73 -12.43
C GLY A 87 12.21 -11.11 -11.72
N SER A 88 12.88 -10.16 -11.08
CA SER A 88 14.11 -10.37 -10.34
C SER A 88 14.32 -9.23 -9.35
N LEU A 89 15.00 -9.55 -8.25
CA LEU A 89 15.65 -8.55 -7.43
C LEU A 89 16.77 -7.95 -8.28
N GLN A 90 16.57 -6.76 -8.87
CA GLN A 90 17.57 -6.14 -9.74
C GLN A 90 18.99 -6.31 -9.15
N GLU A 91 19.87 -6.90 -9.94
CA GLU A 91 21.31 -6.79 -9.78
C GLU A 91 21.68 -5.31 -9.99
N SER A 92 21.54 -4.49 -8.94
CA SER A 92 22.31 -3.26 -8.90
C SER A 92 23.76 -3.67 -9.10
N SER A 93 24.44 -3.06 -10.08
CA SER A 93 25.72 -3.48 -10.69
C SER A 93 26.92 -3.65 -9.74
N ASP A 94 26.70 -3.57 -8.43
CA ASP A 94 27.71 -3.77 -7.38
C ASP A 94 27.47 -5.01 -6.50
N CYS A 95 26.42 -5.81 -6.73
CA CYS A 95 26.11 -6.99 -5.89
C CYS A 95 26.57 -8.35 -6.46
N ASN A 96 27.57 -8.36 -7.34
CA ASN A 96 28.12 -9.60 -7.91
C ASN A 96 28.83 -10.53 -6.91
N LYS A 97 28.85 -10.21 -5.61
CA LYS A 97 29.48 -11.06 -4.56
C LYS A 97 28.51 -11.88 -3.71
N VAL A 98 27.20 -11.64 -3.76
CA VAL A 98 26.22 -12.35 -2.91
C VAL A 98 25.36 -13.35 -3.70
N ALA A 99 25.43 -13.32 -5.04
CA ALA A 99 24.84 -14.37 -5.89
C ALA A 99 25.51 -15.75 -5.68
N SER A 100 26.67 -15.84 -5.01
CA SER A 100 27.32 -17.12 -4.72
C SER A 100 26.79 -17.84 -3.46
N LEU A 101 25.96 -17.20 -2.63
CA LEU A 101 25.38 -17.86 -1.44
C LEU A 101 24.12 -18.69 -1.76
N CYS A 102 23.57 -18.57 -2.97
CA CYS A 102 22.45 -19.38 -3.46
C CYS A 102 22.87 -20.43 -4.51
N GLN A 103 24.17 -20.65 -4.71
CA GLN A 103 24.67 -21.66 -5.65
C GLN A 103 24.56 -23.05 -5.03
N GLY A 104 23.36 -23.59 -5.10
CA GLY A 104 23.04 -24.94 -4.65
C GLY A 104 21.66 -25.39 -5.10
N SER A 105 21.24 -25.06 -6.32
CA SER A 105 20.04 -25.69 -6.88
C SER A 105 20.08 -25.81 -8.40
N ASP A 106 19.51 -26.93 -8.83
CA ASP A 106 19.40 -27.42 -10.19
C ASP A 106 18.71 -26.39 -11.10
N SER A 107 19.26 -26.16 -12.29
CA SER A 107 18.84 -25.10 -13.22
C SER A 107 17.34 -25.12 -13.59
N LYS A 108 16.70 -26.29 -13.53
CA LYS A 108 15.26 -26.47 -13.76
C LYS A 108 14.39 -25.85 -12.65
N GLN A 109 14.75 -26.04 -11.39
CA GLN A 109 13.99 -25.56 -10.24
C GLN A 109 14.06 -24.03 -10.09
N LYS A 110 15.08 -23.40 -10.69
CA LYS A 110 15.20 -21.94 -10.77
C LYS A 110 14.11 -21.34 -11.67
N GLY A 111 13.85 -21.93 -12.84
CA GLY A 111 12.86 -21.44 -13.80
C GLY A 111 11.42 -21.51 -13.27
N GLU A 112 11.04 -22.66 -12.71
CA GLU A 112 9.64 -22.94 -12.28
C GLU A 112 9.08 -21.93 -11.25
N TRP A 113 9.94 -21.36 -10.39
CA TRP A 113 9.49 -20.35 -9.41
C TRP A 113 9.40 -18.96 -9.99
N PHE A 114 10.32 -18.59 -10.89
CA PHE A 114 10.16 -17.32 -11.60
C PHE A 114 8.84 -17.32 -12.38
N ASP A 115 8.47 -18.46 -12.96
CA ASP A 115 7.18 -18.61 -13.65
C ASP A 115 6.00 -18.43 -12.69
N LEU A 116 6.05 -19.01 -11.49
CA LEU A 116 4.98 -18.88 -10.50
C LEU A 116 4.88 -17.44 -9.95
N VAL A 117 5.99 -16.84 -9.55
CA VAL A 117 6.02 -15.44 -9.08
C VAL A 117 5.56 -14.49 -10.19
N HIS A 118 5.98 -14.73 -11.42
CA HIS A 118 5.52 -13.96 -12.57
C HIS A 118 4.02 -14.13 -12.80
N LYS A 119 3.49 -15.35 -12.68
CA LYS A 119 2.05 -15.63 -12.79
C LYS A 119 1.25 -14.88 -11.72
N GLU A 120 1.59 -15.04 -10.45
CA GLU A 120 0.88 -14.38 -9.35
C GLU A 120 1.07 -12.85 -9.37
N GLY A 121 2.25 -12.38 -9.80
CA GLY A 121 2.53 -10.97 -10.02
C GLY A 121 1.69 -10.37 -11.16
N SER A 122 1.50 -11.13 -12.24
CA SER A 122 0.64 -10.75 -13.36
C SER A 122 -0.84 -10.70 -12.94
N GLU A 123 -1.32 -11.69 -12.19
CA GLU A 123 -2.68 -11.70 -11.62
C GLU A 123 -2.90 -10.47 -10.73
N LEU A 124 -1.95 -10.18 -9.84
CA LEU A 124 -2.00 -8.98 -9.00
C LEU A 124 -2.07 -7.69 -9.82
N ALA A 125 -1.20 -7.55 -10.82
CA ALA A 125 -1.16 -6.37 -11.68
C ALA A 125 -2.45 -6.21 -12.50
N GLU A 126 -3.02 -7.31 -13.00
CA GLU A 126 -4.28 -7.32 -13.73
C GLU A 126 -5.46 -6.88 -12.85
N ILE A 127 -5.54 -7.40 -11.62
CA ILE A 127 -6.55 -6.96 -10.65
C ILE A 127 -6.45 -5.44 -10.42
N LEU A 128 -5.26 -4.93 -10.12
CA LEU A 128 -5.05 -3.50 -9.84
C LEU A 128 -5.34 -2.60 -11.04
N LYS A 129 -5.01 -3.05 -12.25
CA LYS A 129 -5.27 -2.33 -13.50
C LYS A 129 -6.77 -2.15 -13.77
N ASN A 130 -7.58 -3.13 -13.38
CA ASN A 130 -9.02 -3.14 -13.62
C ASN A 130 -9.83 -2.40 -12.53
N ILE A 131 -9.19 -1.86 -11.50
CA ILE A 131 -9.87 -1.06 -10.47
C ILE A 131 -10.42 0.24 -11.07
N ASN A 132 -11.71 0.50 -10.84
CA ASN A 132 -12.37 1.72 -11.28
C ASN A 132 -12.30 2.83 -10.22
N PHE A 133 -12.40 2.46 -8.93
CA PHE A 133 -12.49 3.42 -7.83
C PHE A 133 -11.65 3.01 -6.61
N GLU A 134 -11.06 3.99 -5.94
CA GLU A 134 -10.41 3.81 -4.63
C GLU A 134 -11.22 4.49 -3.52
N LEU A 135 -11.63 3.72 -2.52
CA LEU A 135 -12.39 4.20 -1.36
C LEU A 135 -11.65 3.89 -0.07
N HIS A 136 -11.84 4.75 0.93
CA HIS A 136 -11.38 4.50 2.30
C HIS A 136 -12.56 4.32 3.24
N VAL A 137 -12.47 3.31 4.10
CA VAL A 137 -13.47 2.97 5.11
C VAL A 137 -12.79 2.65 6.44
N GLN A 138 -13.37 3.13 7.54
CA GLN A 138 -12.82 2.95 8.89
C GLN A 138 -13.25 1.62 9.49
N GLU A 139 -12.52 1.15 10.51
CA GLU A 139 -13.01 0.07 11.37
C GLU A 139 -14.22 0.54 12.20
N PRO A 140 -15.20 -0.33 12.50
CA PRO A 140 -15.24 -1.77 12.20
C PRO A 140 -15.74 -2.12 10.78
N PHE A 141 -16.19 -1.12 10.02
CA PHE A 141 -16.86 -1.33 8.73
C PHE A 141 -15.95 -1.95 7.67
N PHE A 142 -14.64 -1.67 7.71
CA PHE A 142 -13.66 -2.34 6.83
C PHE A 142 -13.65 -3.86 7.05
N THR A 143 -13.52 -4.32 8.30
CA THR A 143 -13.57 -5.76 8.62
C THR A 143 -14.92 -6.36 8.23
N GLN A 144 -16.02 -5.67 8.49
CA GLN A 144 -17.36 -6.14 8.12
C GLN A 144 -17.54 -6.28 6.60
N LEU A 145 -16.95 -5.39 5.79
CA LEU A 145 -16.93 -5.51 4.33
C LEU A 145 -16.09 -6.71 3.88
N LYS A 146 -14.89 -6.88 4.46
CA LYS A 146 -13.99 -8.02 4.17
C LYS A 146 -14.67 -9.37 4.42
N ASP A 147 -15.45 -9.45 5.50
CA ASP A 147 -16.13 -10.65 5.96
C ASP A 147 -17.52 -10.83 5.30
N GLY A 148 -17.97 -9.87 4.47
CA GLY A 148 -19.26 -9.92 3.77
C GLY A 148 -20.48 -9.67 4.66
N ILE A 149 -20.28 -9.19 5.89
CA ILE A 149 -21.35 -8.84 6.82
C ILE A 149 -21.99 -7.51 6.42
N LYS A 150 -21.15 -6.53 6.08
CA LYS A 150 -21.59 -5.26 5.48
C LYS A 150 -21.65 -5.44 3.97
N ALA A 151 -22.82 -5.24 3.39
CA ALA A 151 -23.07 -5.46 1.96
C ALA A 151 -23.40 -4.17 1.20
N VAL A 152 -23.63 -3.06 1.91
CA VAL A 152 -23.99 -1.78 1.32
C VAL A 152 -23.12 -0.67 1.90
N GLU A 153 -22.50 0.12 1.04
CA GLU A 153 -21.72 1.30 1.41
C GLU A 153 -22.48 2.58 1.06
N GLY A 154 -22.99 3.26 2.10
CA GLY A 154 -23.69 4.54 1.95
C GLY A 154 -22.74 5.74 1.89
N ARG A 155 -22.93 6.63 0.90
CA ARG A 155 -22.14 7.87 0.73
C ARG A 155 -23.04 9.01 0.25
N CYS A 156 -22.73 10.27 0.58
CA CYS A 156 -23.37 11.38 -0.14
C CYS A 156 -23.04 11.30 -1.63
N ALA A 157 -24.06 11.50 -2.47
CA ALA A 157 -23.97 11.37 -3.93
C ALA A 157 -23.27 12.59 -4.57
N VAL A 158 -21.97 12.74 -4.31
CA VAL A 158 -21.15 13.89 -4.74
C VAL A 158 -19.95 13.46 -5.58
N GLY A 159 -19.56 14.30 -6.54
CA GLY A 159 -18.33 14.07 -7.33
C GLY A 159 -18.32 12.70 -8.02
N ASP A 160 -17.23 11.95 -7.87
CA ASP A 160 -17.06 10.67 -8.54
C ASP A 160 -17.93 9.53 -7.97
N TYR A 161 -18.56 9.71 -6.80
CA TYR A 161 -19.54 8.74 -6.30
C TYR A 161 -20.72 8.59 -7.27
N ASN A 162 -21.07 9.64 -8.02
CA ASN A 162 -22.14 9.60 -9.03
C ASN A 162 -21.78 8.85 -10.31
N ARG A 163 -20.50 8.45 -10.46
CA ARG A 163 -20.01 7.70 -11.62
C ARG A 163 -19.92 6.20 -11.34
N ILE A 164 -20.11 5.79 -10.09
CA ILE A 164 -20.08 4.39 -9.70
C ILE A 164 -21.32 3.70 -10.29
N THR A 165 -21.09 2.60 -10.99
CA THR A 165 -22.13 1.82 -11.67
C THR A 165 -21.91 0.34 -11.41
N THR A 166 -22.97 -0.46 -11.60
CA THR A 166 -22.90 -1.92 -11.50
C THR A 166 -21.78 -2.51 -12.34
N GLY A 167 -21.07 -3.50 -11.78
CA GLY A 167 -19.89 -4.13 -12.37
C GLY A 167 -18.57 -3.37 -12.14
N ALA A 168 -18.62 -2.17 -11.55
CA ALA A 168 -17.39 -1.45 -11.20
C ALA A 168 -16.62 -2.16 -10.08
N LEU A 169 -15.29 -2.14 -10.16
CA LEU A 169 -14.40 -2.65 -9.12
C LEU A 169 -13.92 -1.53 -8.22
N ILE A 170 -14.11 -1.72 -6.91
CA ILE A 170 -13.71 -0.78 -5.87
C ILE A 170 -12.60 -1.39 -5.03
N LEU A 171 -11.47 -0.68 -4.93
CA LEU A 171 -10.39 -1.00 -4.00
C LEU A 171 -10.56 -0.23 -2.68
N PHE A 172 -10.95 -0.94 -1.63
CA PHE A 172 -11.07 -0.41 -0.28
C PHE A 172 -9.73 -0.49 0.45
N ASN A 173 -9.34 0.64 1.06
CA ASN A 173 -8.12 0.78 1.87
C ASN A 173 -6.88 0.21 1.17
N LYS A 174 -6.82 0.33 -0.16
CA LYS A 174 -5.74 -0.17 -1.02
C LYS A 174 -5.45 -1.67 -0.94
N CYS A 175 -6.35 -2.49 -0.36
CA CYS A 175 -6.08 -3.91 -0.18
C CYS A 175 -7.25 -4.87 -0.39
N LEU A 176 -8.50 -4.42 -0.29
CA LEU A 176 -9.68 -5.26 -0.46
C LEU A 176 -10.43 -4.85 -1.73
N VAL A 177 -10.65 -5.78 -2.65
CA VAL A 177 -11.41 -5.50 -3.89
C VAL A 177 -12.84 -6.02 -3.75
N LEU A 178 -13.81 -5.14 -3.96
CA LEU A 178 -15.22 -5.50 -4.03
C LEU A 178 -15.81 -5.07 -5.37
N GLU A 179 -16.75 -5.86 -5.88
CA GLU A 179 -17.49 -5.55 -7.09
C GLU A 179 -18.86 -4.97 -6.75
N VAL A 180 -19.21 -3.87 -7.43
CA VAL A 180 -20.53 -3.23 -7.27
C VAL A 180 -21.60 -4.08 -7.91
N GLN A 181 -22.53 -4.56 -7.10
CA GLN A 181 -23.67 -5.35 -7.54
C GLN A 181 -24.83 -4.47 -7.99
N ASP A 182 -25.04 -3.34 -7.31
CA ASP A 182 -26.08 -2.37 -7.65
C ASP A 182 -25.80 -1.00 -7.02
N VAL A 183 -26.46 0.04 -7.51
CA VAL A 183 -26.38 1.39 -6.95
C VAL A 183 -27.77 2.02 -6.89
N HIS A 184 -28.21 2.38 -5.69
CA HIS A 184 -29.48 3.05 -5.46
C HIS A 184 -29.28 4.47 -4.91
N TYR A 185 -30.23 5.36 -5.18
CA TYR A 185 -30.18 6.75 -4.75
C TYR A 185 -31.41 7.11 -3.91
N TYR A 186 -31.18 7.83 -2.82
CA TYR A 186 -32.19 8.23 -1.84
C TYR A 186 -32.08 9.71 -1.51
N ALA A 187 -33.16 10.32 -1.03
CA ALA A 187 -33.13 11.72 -0.64
C ALA A 187 -32.38 11.93 0.68
N SER A 188 -32.32 10.91 1.54
CA SER A 188 -31.70 10.99 2.86
C SER A 188 -31.01 9.69 3.29
N PHE A 189 -30.11 9.78 4.28
CA PHE A 189 -29.53 8.61 4.93
C PHE A 189 -30.60 7.82 5.69
N PHE A 190 -31.62 8.49 6.22
CA PHE A 190 -32.74 7.83 6.88
C PHE A 190 -33.47 6.88 5.92
N GLU A 191 -33.89 7.41 4.76
CA GLU A 191 -34.57 6.61 3.72
C GLU A 191 -33.68 5.46 3.23
N MET A 192 -32.40 5.73 3.00
CA MET A 192 -31.44 4.70 2.58
C MET A 192 -31.35 3.57 3.63
N LEU A 193 -31.21 3.91 4.92
CA LEU A 193 -31.08 2.93 6.00
C LEU A 193 -32.37 2.12 6.22
N GLU A 194 -33.52 2.73 5.97
CA GLU A 194 -34.81 2.04 6.00
C GLU A 194 -34.94 1.05 4.84
N ALA A 195 -34.65 1.49 3.61
CA ALA A 195 -34.83 0.68 2.39
C ALA A 195 -33.78 -0.43 2.24
N GLU A 196 -32.49 -0.13 2.49
CA GLU A 196 -31.37 -1.07 2.31
C GLU A 196 -31.16 -2.04 3.48
N SER A 197 -31.94 -1.88 4.55
CA SER A 197 -31.73 -2.49 5.86
C SER A 197 -30.48 -1.98 6.59
N LEU A 198 -30.71 -1.35 7.75
CA LEU A 198 -29.67 -0.90 8.68
C LEU A 198 -28.58 -1.96 8.94
N ALA A 199 -28.96 -3.23 9.07
CA ALA A 199 -28.01 -4.32 9.36
C ALA A 199 -27.03 -4.59 8.22
N LYS A 200 -27.41 -4.32 6.96
CA LYS A 200 -26.53 -4.47 5.79
C LYS A 200 -25.62 -3.26 5.57
N VAL A 201 -26.09 -2.08 5.97
CA VAL A 201 -25.36 -0.81 5.81
C VAL A 201 -24.43 -0.54 6.98
N LEU A 202 -24.91 -0.68 8.21
CA LEU A 202 -24.17 -0.40 9.45
C LEU A 202 -24.34 -1.57 10.46
N PRO A 203 -23.74 -2.74 10.20
CA PRO A 203 -23.85 -3.88 11.10
C PRO A 203 -23.43 -3.55 12.54
N GLY A 204 -24.27 -3.91 13.50
CA GLY A 204 -24.07 -3.66 14.93
C GLY A 204 -24.72 -2.38 15.47
N VAL A 205 -25.22 -1.49 14.59
CA VAL A 205 -26.04 -0.34 14.98
C VAL A 205 -27.48 -0.78 15.22
N LYS A 206 -28.13 -0.27 16.27
CA LYS A 206 -29.43 -0.79 16.73
C LYS A 206 -30.62 -0.05 16.13
N THR A 207 -30.49 1.24 15.85
CA THR A 207 -31.59 2.07 15.34
C THR A 207 -31.18 2.91 14.15
N ILE A 208 -32.15 3.30 13.32
CA ILE A 208 -31.91 4.16 12.15
C ILE A 208 -31.36 5.52 12.60
N ASP A 209 -31.88 6.09 13.67
CA ASP A 209 -31.42 7.37 14.22
C ASP A 209 -29.93 7.31 14.60
N GLU A 210 -29.49 6.26 15.31
CA GLU A 210 -28.08 6.01 15.59
C GLU A 210 -27.26 5.89 14.29
N GLY A 211 -27.82 5.20 13.28
CA GLY A 211 -27.19 5.05 11.97
C GLY A 211 -26.99 6.38 11.24
N VAL A 212 -27.99 7.27 11.26
CA VAL A 212 -27.87 8.62 10.73
C VAL A 212 -26.78 9.40 11.47
N GLN A 213 -26.67 9.25 12.80
CA GLN A 213 -25.59 9.90 13.57
C GLN A 213 -24.19 9.40 13.20
N VAL A 214 -24.03 8.16 12.72
CA VAL A 214 -22.75 7.70 12.15
C VAL A 214 -22.37 8.55 10.94
N TYR A 215 -23.31 8.81 10.03
CA TYR A 215 -23.06 9.62 8.83
C TYR A 215 -22.84 11.10 9.14
N ARG A 216 -23.47 11.64 10.19
CA ARG A 216 -23.30 13.03 10.64
C ARG A 216 -21.87 13.38 11.08
N LYS A 217 -21.05 12.37 11.39
CA LYS A 217 -19.61 12.57 11.63
C LYS A 217 -18.84 13.01 10.37
N PHE A 218 -19.41 12.75 9.19
CA PHE A 218 -18.76 12.96 7.89
C PHE A 218 -19.49 13.96 6.99
N TYR A 219 -20.82 14.06 7.12
CA TYR A 219 -21.67 14.84 6.21
C TYR A 219 -22.67 15.70 6.99
N THR A 220 -22.79 16.98 6.58
CA THR A 220 -23.82 17.87 7.11
C THR A 220 -25.18 17.59 6.48
N GLU A 221 -26.26 17.98 7.14
CA GLU A 221 -27.62 17.82 6.63
C GLU A 221 -27.86 18.58 5.34
N GLU A 222 -27.31 19.78 5.20
CA GLU A 222 -27.47 20.61 4.02
C GLU A 222 -26.86 19.90 2.80
N LYS A 223 -25.72 19.23 2.99
CA LYS A 223 -25.04 18.51 1.93
C LYS A 223 -25.82 17.27 1.51
N GLU A 224 -26.36 16.53 2.46
CA GLU A 224 -27.27 15.42 2.19
C GLU A 224 -28.50 15.90 1.42
N LYS A 225 -29.20 16.94 1.90
CA LYS A 225 -30.40 17.48 1.25
C LYS A 225 -30.13 17.98 -0.18
N THR A 226 -28.95 18.55 -0.41
CA THR A 226 -28.58 19.11 -1.73
C THR A 226 -28.23 18.02 -2.74
N ASN A 227 -27.59 16.92 -2.30
CA ASN A 227 -27.01 15.92 -3.23
C ASN A 227 -27.73 14.58 -3.20
N GLY A 228 -28.48 14.29 -2.14
CA GLY A 228 -28.96 12.94 -1.84
C GLY A 228 -27.84 12.01 -1.36
N VAL A 229 -28.19 10.73 -1.31
CA VAL A 229 -27.35 9.63 -0.82
C VAL A 229 -27.31 8.51 -1.84
N ALA A 230 -26.13 7.96 -2.08
CA ALA A 230 -25.92 6.76 -2.86
C ALA A 230 -25.69 5.56 -1.93
N ALA A 231 -26.46 4.49 -2.12
CA ALA A 231 -26.21 3.17 -1.57
C ALA A 231 -25.48 2.33 -2.61
N ILE A 232 -24.24 1.94 -2.30
CA ILE A 232 -23.40 1.13 -3.19
C ILE A 232 -23.42 -0.31 -2.68
N CYS A 233 -24.20 -1.17 -3.32
CA CYS A 233 -24.28 -2.59 -2.99
C CYS A 233 -23.03 -3.30 -3.52
N VAL A 234 -22.32 -4.03 -2.65
CA VAL A 234 -21.01 -4.61 -2.96
C VAL A 234 -20.94 -6.08 -2.57
N ALA A 235 -20.19 -6.85 -3.35
CA ALA A 235 -19.85 -8.23 -3.04
C ALA A 235 -18.34 -8.46 -3.17
N LYS A 236 -17.84 -9.42 -2.39
CA LYS A 236 -16.42 -9.76 -2.39
C LYS A 236 -16.05 -10.55 -3.64
N MET A 237 -15.02 -10.09 -4.35
CA MET A 237 -14.44 -10.86 -5.45
C MET A 237 -13.67 -12.09 -4.94
N ALA A 238 -13.73 -13.19 -5.69
CA ALA A 238 -12.94 -14.38 -5.38
C ALA A 238 -11.43 -14.13 -5.54
N ALA A 239 -11.05 -13.43 -6.61
CA ALA A 239 -9.67 -12.96 -6.81
C ALA A 239 -9.43 -11.72 -5.93
N GLN A 240 -8.36 -11.74 -5.15
CA GLN A 240 -8.00 -10.65 -4.25
C GLN A 240 -6.50 -10.36 -4.33
N PRO A 241 -6.10 -9.08 -4.37
CA PRO A 241 -4.69 -8.71 -4.54
C PRO A 241 -3.82 -9.17 -3.36
N TYR A 242 -4.39 -9.18 -2.14
CA TYR A 242 -3.69 -9.69 -0.96
C TYR A 242 -3.46 -11.22 -1.01
N LEU A 243 -4.30 -11.98 -1.73
CA LEU A 243 -4.10 -13.42 -1.90
C LEU A 243 -2.96 -13.70 -2.88
N SER A 244 -2.90 -12.98 -4.00
CA SER A 244 -1.78 -13.07 -4.94
C SER A 244 -0.46 -12.69 -4.25
N LEU A 245 -0.46 -11.62 -3.46
CA LEU A 245 0.73 -11.23 -2.68
C LEU A 245 1.11 -12.29 -1.62
N ALA A 246 0.13 -12.90 -0.96
CA ALA A 246 0.38 -13.96 0.02
C ALA A 246 1.02 -15.20 -0.62
N ARG A 247 0.60 -15.58 -1.83
CA ARG A 247 1.21 -16.68 -2.58
C ARG A 247 2.66 -16.36 -2.97
N ILE A 248 2.91 -15.15 -3.49
CA ILE A 248 4.29 -14.69 -3.78
C ILE A 248 5.17 -14.75 -2.53
N LEU A 249 4.66 -14.29 -1.38
CA LEU A 249 5.38 -14.36 -0.11
C LEU A 249 5.67 -15.80 0.31
N SER A 250 4.68 -16.69 0.26
CA SER A 250 4.85 -18.10 0.61
C SER A 250 5.99 -18.75 -0.19
N GLU A 251 6.05 -18.45 -1.49
CA GLU A 251 7.06 -18.97 -2.41
C GLU A 251 8.47 -18.44 -2.13
N ILE A 252 8.59 -17.15 -1.79
CA ILE A 252 9.87 -16.56 -1.36
C ILE A 252 10.35 -17.24 -0.07
N ILE A 253 9.45 -17.46 0.89
CA ILE A 253 9.78 -18.03 2.20
C ILE A 253 10.16 -19.50 2.11
N GLN A 254 9.45 -20.30 1.30
CA GLN A 254 9.80 -21.71 1.08
C GLN A 254 11.24 -21.87 0.59
N ARG A 255 11.75 -20.92 -0.20
CA ARG A 255 13.11 -20.96 -0.76
C ARG A 255 14.18 -20.41 0.17
N GLN A 256 13.97 -19.19 0.67
CA GLN A 256 14.99 -18.50 1.45
C GLN A 256 14.98 -18.89 2.93
N LYS A 257 13.89 -19.50 3.41
CA LYS A 257 13.52 -19.57 4.82
C LYS A 257 13.41 -18.17 5.43
N GLU A 258 12.79 -18.08 6.59
CA GLU A 258 12.65 -16.81 7.32
C GLU A 258 14.02 -16.17 7.62
N SER A 259 15.01 -16.99 8.00
CA SER A 259 16.37 -16.52 8.31
C SER A 259 17.10 -15.96 7.09
N GLY A 260 16.99 -16.59 5.91
CA GLY A 260 17.59 -16.09 4.68
C GLY A 260 16.92 -14.79 4.21
N LEU A 261 15.60 -14.70 4.32
CA LEU A 261 14.88 -13.45 4.03
C LEU A 261 15.38 -12.31 4.93
N LEU A 262 15.51 -12.55 6.25
CA LEU A 262 15.98 -11.55 7.19
C LEU A 262 17.39 -11.03 6.84
N VAL A 263 18.33 -11.93 6.54
CA VAL A 263 19.70 -11.57 6.15
C VAL A 263 19.70 -10.72 4.88
N MET A 264 18.90 -11.10 3.88
CA MET A 264 18.78 -10.33 2.63
C MET A 264 18.23 -8.92 2.88
N LEU A 265 17.20 -8.78 3.71
CA LEU A 265 16.60 -7.49 4.04
C LEU A 265 17.55 -6.60 4.85
N GLN A 266 18.29 -7.16 5.80
CA GLN A 266 19.29 -6.44 6.59
C GLN A 266 20.44 -5.92 5.72
N HIS A 267 20.98 -6.75 4.83
CA HIS A 267 22.03 -6.33 3.90
C HIS A 267 21.56 -5.18 2.99
N ARG A 268 20.33 -5.26 2.48
CA ARG A 268 19.72 -4.19 1.67
C ARG A 268 19.50 -2.89 2.45
N ALA A 269 19.05 -2.99 3.70
CA ALA A 269 18.92 -1.84 4.59
C ALA A 269 20.26 -1.15 4.81
N TRP A 270 21.32 -1.94 5.07
CA TRP A 270 22.69 -1.44 5.25
C TRP A 270 23.21 -0.71 4.01
N MET A 271 23.10 -1.31 2.82
CA MET A 271 23.52 -0.69 1.55
C MET A 271 22.79 0.63 1.28
N SER A 272 21.49 0.69 1.57
CA SER A 272 20.67 1.89 1.36
C SER A 272 21.10 3.07 2.25
N GLN A 273 21.61 2.80 3.46
CA GLN A 273 22.11 3.82 4.37
C GLN A 273 23.49 4.35 3.94
N HIS A 274 24.38 3.47 3.46
CA HIS A 274 25.74 3.84 3.05
C HIS A 274 25.77 4.55 1.69
N SER A 275 24.86 4.21 0.77
CA SER A 275 24.71 4.93 -0.50
C SER A 275 24.30 6.41 -0.28
N LYS A 276 23.40 6.68 0.68
CA LYS A 276 22.96 8.04 1.01
C LYS A 276 24.09 8.90 1.61
N GLN A 277 24.94 8.32 2.45
CA GLN A 277 26.10 8.99 3.02
C GLN A 277 27.14 9.39 1.96
N ASN A 278 27.34 8.56 0.92
CA ASN A 278 28.26 8.87 -0.17
C ASN A 278 27.72 9.98 -1.11
N THR A 279 26.40 10.08 -1.31
CA THR A 279 25.79 11.19 -2.07
C THR A 279 25.73 12.51 -1.29
N GLN A 280 25.73 12.48 0.04
CA GLN A 280 25.83 13.69 0.87
C GLN A 280 27.28 14.13 1.14
N GLY A 281 28.27 13.26 0.90
CA GLY A 281 29.70 13.59 0.93
C GLY A 281 30.27 14.15 -0.38
N ALA A 282 29.47 14.23 -1.45
CA ALA A 282 29.92 14.67 -2.78
C ALA A 282 29.62 16.15 -3.07
N VAL A 283 29.56 17.02 -2.06
CA VAL A 283 29.92 18.43 -2.29
C VAL A 283 31.45 18.48 -2.30
N CYS A 284 32.01 18.23 -3.48
CA CYS A 284 33.41 18.37 -3.76
C CYS A 284 33.87 19.79 -3.39
N HIS A 285 34.62 19.94 -2.30
CA HIS A 285 35.32 21.18 -1.94
C HIS A 285 36.48 21.52 -2.90
N GLN A 286 36.51 20.93 -4.10
CA GLN A 286 37.58 21.09 -5.08
C GLN A 286 37.11 21.73 -6.40
N CYS A 287 35.93 22.38 -6.39
CA CYS A 287 35.48 23.30 -7.45
C CYS A 287 35.28 24.74 -6.93
N ARG A 288 36.12 25.21 -5.99
CA ARG A 288 36.17 26.64 -5.61
C ARG A 288 37.52 27.34 -5.79
N ASP A 289 38.54 26.64 -6.31
CA ASP A 289 39.89 27.21 -6.48
C ASP A 289 40.41 27.28 -7.93
N THR A 290 39.59 26.98 -8.92
CA THR A 290 39.96 27.15 -10.34
C THR A 290 39.38 28.40 -11.01
N ASP A 291 38.48 29.14 -10.35
CA ASP A 291 37.87 30.37 -10.90
C ASP A 291 38.48 31.68 -10.35
N GLN A 292 39.57 31.61 -9.57
CA GLN A 292 40.35 32.78 -9.16
C GLN A 292 41.81 32.79 -9.65
N ARG A 293 42.23 31.79 -10.45
CA ARG A 293 43.60 31.73 -11.01
C ARG A 293 43.70 32.00 -12.51
N MET A 294 42.61 32.45 -13.14
CA MET A 294 42.57 32.94 -14.54
C MET A 294 42.27 34.45 -14.66
N SER A 295 42.65 35.25 -13.66
CA SER A 295 42.62 36.73 -13.76
C SER A 295 43.92 37.42 -13.30
N ARG A 296 45.04 36.69 -13.23
CA ARG A 296 46.36 37.28 -12.92
C ARG A 296 47.48 36.73 -13.79
N HIS A 297 47.28 36.61 -15.10
CA HIS A 297 48.38 36.50 -16.09
C HIS A 297 47.94 37.08 -17.44
N ILE A 298 47.56 38.36 -17.44
CA ILE A 298 47.69 39.25 -18.60
C ILE A 298 48.24 40.57 -18.04
N PHE A 299 49.21 41.15 -18.73
CA PHE A 299 50.11 42.26 -18.35
C PHE A 299 51.39 41.87 -17.61
N LYS A 300 52.36 41.37 -18.38
CA LYS A 300 53.63 42.09 -18.60
C LYS A 300 54.33 41.52 -19.84
N ASP A 301 54.76 42.45 -20.70
CA ASP A 301 55.83 42.35 -21.72
C ASP A 301 55.40 42.70 -23.15
N MET A 302 55.33 44.02 -23.42
CA MET A 302 55.63 44.61 -24.73
C MET A 302 57.11 45.02 -24.76
N PRO A 303 57.88 44.64 -25.79
CA PRO A 303 59.08 45.37 -26.17
C PRO A 303 58.73 46.54 -27.11
N LYS A 304 59.50 47.63 -26.98
CA LYS A 304 59.61 48.71 -27.96
C LYS A 304 60.37 48.23 -29.20
#